data_AF-A0A1G2CG35-F1
#
_entry.id   AF-A0A1G2CG35-F1
#
_cell.length_a   1.000
_cell.length_b   1.000
_cell.length_c   1.000
_cell.angle_alpha   90.00
_cell.angle_beta   90.00
_cell.angle_gamma   90.00
#
_symmetry.space_group_name_H-M   'P 1'
#
loop_
_entity.id
_entity.type
_entity.pdbx_description
1 polymer ?
#
loop_
_entity_poly.entity_id
_entity_poly.type
_entity_poly.pdbx_seq_one_letter_code
_entity_poly.pdbx_strand_id
1 'polypeptide(L)'
;MAEPKGDPSLDNEGGLSPGEKSILDMNFAKCMLNVDAGSSLFSISMRAHLGGLEKIASIQTYEEYFREKASDYQNPEAYYNYVMSKSDPALVQEWNSKIRAFNDDLERIKQEKDEQKAQSFYDEMIEFIRKPKG
;
A
#
# COMPACT_ATOMS: atom_id res chain seq x y z
N MET A 1 -17.77 -23.81 -44.72
CA MET A 1 -18.31 -22.72 -43.87
C MET A 1 -17.31 -22.54 -42.76
N ALA A 2 -16.67 -21.36 -42.66
CA ALA A 2 -15.72 -21.09 -41.59
C ALA A 2 -16.49 -20.66 -40.35
N GLU A 3 -16.19 -21.29 -39.21
CA GLU A 3 -16.77 -20.92 -37.91
C GLU A 3 -16.46 -19.45 -37.59
N PRO A 4 -17.38 -18.72 -36.92
CA PRO A 4 -17.11 -17.36 -36.50
C PRO A 4 -15.98 -17.40 -35.47
N LYS A 5 -14.85 -16.76 -35.80
CA LYS A 5 -13.81 -16.45 -34.83
C LYS A 5 -14.44 -15.56 -33.77
N GLY A 6 -14.59 -16.08 -32.56
CA GLY A 6 -15.05 -15.32 -31.41
C GLY A 6 -14.24 -14.03 -31.29
N ASP A 7 -14.93 -12.93 -31.06
CA ASP A 7 -14.34 -11.63 -30.84
C ASP A 7 -13.53 -11.67 -29.53
N PRO A 8 -12.19 -11.50 -29.55
CA PRO A 8 -11.36 -11.55 -28.35
C PRO A 8 -11.64 -10.39 -27.38
N SER A 9 -12.54 -9.45 -27.72
CA SER A 9 -13.01 -8.42 -26.81
C SER A 9 -14.04 -8.91 -25.79
N LEU A 10 -14.62 -10.11 -25.97
CA LEU A 10 -15.65 -10.67 -25.08
C LEU A 10 -15.10 -11.49 -23.89
N ASP A 11 -13.78 -11.71 -23.82
CA ASP A 11 -13.16 -12.46 -22.71
C ASP A 11 -12.81 -11.58 -21.49
N ASN A 12 -13.21 -10.31 -21.49
CA ASN A 12 -12.97 -9.35 -20.40
C ASN A 12 -14.14 -9.23 -19.41
N GLU A 13 -14.92 -10.29 -19.22
CA GLU A 13 -15.88 -10.34 -18.11
C GLU A 13 -15.12 -10.52 -16.78
N GLY A 14 -14.57 -9.41 -16.27
CA GLY A 14 -14.06 -9.31 -14.90
C GLY A 14 -12.55 -9.13 -14.74
N GLY A 15 -11.78 -8.93 -15.81
CA GLY A 15 -10.31 -8.72 -15.74
C GLY A 15 -9.86 -7.32 -16.14
N LEU A 16 -8.68 -6.90 -15.67
CA LEU A 16 -8.00 -5.70 -16.19
C LEU A 16 -7.59 -5.93 -17.66
N SER A 17 -7.80 -4.92 -18.49
CA SER A 17 -7.34 -4.89 -19.87
C SER A 17 -5.80 -4.93 -19.96
N PRO A 18 -5.22 -5.35 -21.10
CA PRO A 18 -3.77 -5.31 -21.31
C PRO A 18 -3.16 -3.91 -21.13
N GLY A 19 -3.90 -2.85 -21.49
CA GLY A 19 -3.47 -1.47 -21.30
C GLY A 19 -3.37 -1.08 -19.83
N GLU A 20 -4.38 -1.43 -19.03
CA GLU A 20 -4.37 -1.20 -17.57
C GLU A 20 -3.23 -1.98 -16.90
N LYS A 21 -3.05 -3.26 -17.27
CA LYS A 21 -1.94 -4.07 -16.77
C LYS A 21 -0.59 -3.46 -17.12
N SER A 22 -0.42 -2.97 -18.34
CA SER A 22 0.82 -2.30 -18.77
C SER A 22 1.09 -1.00 -18.00
N ILE A 23 0.06 -0.20 -17.69
CA ILE A 23 0.19 1.02 -16.87
C ILE A 23 0.62 0.65 -15.45
N LEU A 24 -0.01 -0.37 -14.87
CA LEU A 24 0.36 -0.88 -13.56
C LEU A 24 1.80 -1.41 -13.59
N ASP A 25 2.15 -2.27 -14.53
CA ASP A 25 3.52 -2.80 -14.67
C ASP A 25 4.56 -1.68 -14.83
N MET A 26 4.26 -0.60 -15.57
CA MET A 26 5.17 0.57 -15.66
C MET A 26 5.29 1.32 -14.33
N ASN A 27 4.19 1.51 -13.61
CA ASN A 27 4.19 2.14 -12.29
C ASN A 27 4.91 1.26 -11.25
N PHE A 28 4.94 -0.05 -11.46
CA PHE A 28 5.43 -1.06 -10.51
C PHE A 28 6.75 -1.73 -10.90
N ALA A 29 7.39 -1.32 -11.99
CA ALA A 29 8.67 -1.87 -12.48
C ALA A 29 9.85 -1.70 -11.50
N LYS A 30 9.67 -0.93 -10.41
CA LYS A 30 10.62 -0.79 -9.31
C LYS A 30 9.92 -1.11 -7.99
N CYS A 31 10.10 -2.34 -7.49
CA CYS A 31 9.79 -2.84 -6.14
C CYS A 31 8.72 -2.02 -5.36
N MET A 32 7.44 -2.40 -5.51
CA MET A 32 6.25 -1.60 -5.14
C MET A 32 6.19 -1.14 -3.68
N LEU A 33 6.80 -1.89 -2.76
CA LEU A 33 6.79 -1.54 -1.33
C LEU A 33 7.65 -0.30 -1.03
N ASN A 34 8.67 -0.03 -1.84
CA ASN A 34 9.59 1.07 -1.60
C ASN A 34 9.08 2.40 -2.15
N VAL A 35 8.26 2.36 -3.21
CA VAL A 35 7.77 3.56 -3.91
C VAL A 35 6.45 4.07 -3.33
N ASP A 36 5.49 3.18 -3.03
CA ASP A 36 4.17 3.59 -2.53
C ASP A 36 4.09 3.72 -1.01
N ALA A 37 4.70 2.79 -0.27
CA ALA A 37 4.60 2.77 1.19
C ALA A 37 5.36 3.95 1.85
N GLY A 38 6.39 4.47 1.17
CA GLY A 38 7.11 5.67 1.60
C GLY A 38 6.24 6.94 1.67
N SER A 39 5.24 7.08 0.80
CA SER A 39 4.35 8.26 0.78
C SER A 39 3.37 8.26 1.95
N SER A 40 2.85 7.10 2.37
CA SER A 40 1.99 6.99 3.56
C SER A 40 2.73 7.34 4.86
N LEU A 41 4.03 7.05 4.94
CA LEU A 41 4.85 7.32 6.14
C LEU A 41 5.27 8.79 6.29
N PHE A 42 5.30 9.56 5.20
CA PHE A 42 5.75 10.95 5.21
C PHE A 42 4.91 11.84 6.15
N SER A 43 3.61 11.54 6.27
CA SER A 43 2.70 12.26 7.16
C SER A 43 3.03 12.07 8.65
N ILE A 44 3.62 10.92 9.02
CA ILE A 44 4.00 10.57 10.39
C ILE A 44 5.30 11.28 10.75
N SER A 45 6.29 11.24 9.87
CA SER A 45 7.59 11.87 10.10
C SER A 45 7.48 13.38 10.28
N MET A 46 6.68 14.03 9.43
CA MET A 46 6.43 15.47 9.54
C MET A 46 5.71 15.85 10.83
N ARG A 47 4.78 15.03 11.33
CA ARG A 47 3.98 15.36 12.52
C ARG A 47 4.68 15.00 13.84
N ALA A 48 5.48 13.93 13.85
CA ALA A 48 6.34 13.57 14.98
C ALA A 48 7.42 14.64 15.21
N HIS A 49 7.99 15.21 14.14
CA HIS A 49 9.08 16.21 14.25
C HIS A 49 8.61 17.63 14.60
N LEU A 50 7.33 17.96 14.39
CA LEU A 50 6.78 19.31 14.56
C LEU A 50 5.99 19.50 15.87
N GLY A 51 6.08 18.55 16.82
CA GLY A 51 5.41 18.66 18.12
C GLY A 51 3.88 18.59 18.04
N GLY A 52 3.35 17.84 17.05
CA GLY A 52 1.91 17.72 16.77
C GLY A 52 1.40 16.28 16.86
N LEU A 53 1.89 15.50 17.83
CA LEU A 53 1.51 14.09 18.02
C LEU A 53 -0.01 13.91 18.11
N GLU A 54 -0.71 14.85 18.76
CA GLU A 54 -2.16 14.85 18.90
C GLU A 54 -2.91 14.89 17.55
N LYS A 55 -2.23 15.33 16.49
CA LYS A 55 -2.79 15.42 15.13
C LYS A 55 -2.43 14.21 14.28
N ILE A 56 -1.72 13.20 14.79
CA ILE A 56 -1.43 11.98 14.04
C ILE A 56 -2.73 11.16 13.91
N ALA A 57 -3.13 10.88 12.68
CA ALA A 57 -4.24 9.96 12.40
C ALA A 57 -3.73 8.52 12.32
N SER A 58 -4.63 7.55 12.48
CA SER A 58 -4.32 6.15 12.16
C SER A 58 -3.85 6.04 10.72
N ILE A 59 -2.86 5.19 10.49
CA ILE A 59 -2.26 4.98 9.17
C ILE A 59 -2.97 3.79 8.52
N GLN A 60 -3.26 3.89 7.24
CA GLN A 60 -3.79 2.74 6.51
C GLN A 60 -2.72 1.68 6.32
N THR A 61 -3.10 0.43 6.46
CA THR A 61 -2.31 -0.71 5.99
C THR A 61 -2.17 -0.68 4.47
N TYR A 62 -1.21 -1.45 3.94
CA TYR A 62 -0.99 -1.57 2.50
C TYR A 62 -2.25 -2.09 1.79
N GLU A 63 -2.92 -3.08 2.40
CA GLU A 63 -4.14 -3.66 1.87
C GLU A 63 -5.30 -2.66 1.86
N GLU A 64 -5.49 -1.89 2.94
CA GLU A 64 -6.54 -0.87 3.03
C GLU A 64 -6.34 0.23 1.97
N TYR A 65 -5.10 0.70 1.82
CA TYR A 65 -4.76 1.72 0.83
C TYR A 65 -5.09 1.27 -0.60
N PHE A 66 -4.68 0.05 -0.98
CA PHE A 66 -4.97 -0.45 -2.32
C PHE A 66 -6.42 -0.87 -2.51
N ARG A 67 -7.12 -1.28 -1.44
CA ARG A 67 -8.58 -1.46 -1.48
C ARG A 67 -9.32 -0.16 -1.77
N GLU A 68 -8.92 0.94 -1.13
CA GLU A 68 -9.50 2.25 -1.38
C GLU A 68 -9.19 2.73 -2.81
N LYS A 69 -7.93 2.69 -3.23
CA LYS A 69 -7.54 3.03 -4.61
C LYS A 69 -8.27 2.20 -5.67
N ALA A 70 -8.48 0.91 -5.39
CA ALA A 70 -9.21 0.04 -6.30
C ALA A 70 -10.63 0.52 -6.59
N SER A 71 -11.27 1.20 -5.62
CA SER A 71 -12.66 1.66 -5.77
C SER A 71 -12.85 2.71 -6.87
N ASP A 72 -11.78 3.38 -7.31
CA ASP A 72 -11.78 4.33 -8.42
C ASP A 72 -11.77 3.65 -9.80
N TYR A 73 -11.54 2.33 -9.86
CA TYR A 73 -11.44 1.57 -11.11
C TYR A 73 -12.76 0.90 -11.46
N GLN A 74 -13.00 0.72 -12.75
CA GLN A 74 -14.19 0.04 -13.28
C GLN A 74 -14.35 -1.38 -12.71
N ASN A 75 -13.24 -2.05 -12.39
CA ASN A 75 -13.23 -3.35 -11.72
C ASN A 75 -12.27 -3.35 -10.51
N PRO A 76 -12.78 -2.99 -9.32
CA PRO A 76 -11.97 -2.88 -8.10
C PRO A 76 -11.29 -4.19 -7.70
N GLU A 77 -11.99 -5.33 -7.78
CA GLU A 77 -11.43 -6.63 -7.41
C GLU A 77 -10.30 -7.03 -8.35
N ALA A 78 -10.46 -6.82 -9.66
CA ALA A 78 -9.41 -7.14 -10.62
C ALA A 78 -8.18 -6.26 -10.41
N TYR A 79 -8.37 -4.97 -10.11
CA TYR A 79 -7.29 -4.05 -9.77
C TYR A 79 -6.53 -4.52 -8.53
N TYR A 80 -7.25 -4.69 -7.42
CA TYR A 80 -6.66 -5.05 -6.14
C TYR A 80 -5.90 -6.38 -6.23
N ASN A 81 -6.52 -7.41 -6.81
CA ASN A 81 -5.89 -8.73 -6.95
C ASN A 81 -4.66 -8.68 -7.84
N TYR A 82 -4.69 -7.88 -8.92
CA TYR A 82 -3.53 -7.72 -9.78
C TYR A 82 -2.37 -7.05 -9.04
N VAL A 83 -2.62 -5.95 -8.33
CA VAL A 83 -1.58 -5.27 -7.52
C VAL A 83 -1.03 -6.20 -6.45
N MET A 84 -1.89 -6.88 -5.68
CA MET A 84 -1.45 -7.82 -4.64
C MET A 84 -0.62 -8.98 -5.21
N SER A 85 -0.91 -9.46 -6.43
CA SER A 85 -0.12 -10.49 -7.10
C SER A 85 1.31 -10.05 -7.49
N LYS A 86 1.55 -8.75 -7.58
CA LYS A 86 2.88 -8.15 -7.87
C LYS A 86 3.67 -7.84 -6.60
N SER A 87 3.04 -7.96 -5.43
CA SER A 87 3.67 -7.77 -4.13
C SER A 87 4.22 -9.08 -3.59
N ASP A 88 5.26 -9.01 -2.76
CA ASP A 88 5.65 -10.15 -1.92
C ASP A 88 4.65 -10.25 -0.74
N PRO A 89 3.91 -11.36 -0.60
CA PRO A 89 2.92 -11.51 0.46
C PRO A 89 3.51 -11.44 1.87
N ALA A 90 4.73 -11.95 2.09
CA ALA A 90 5.35 -11.92 3.41
C ALA A 90 5.69 -10.49 3.82
N LEU A 91 6.17 -9.68 2.87
CA LEU A 91 6.49 -8.28 3.12
C LEU A 91 5.24 -7.42 3.35
N VAL A 92 4.16 -7.70 2.62
CA VAL A 92 2.88 -7.02 2.85
C VAL A 92 2.32 -7.36 4.22
N GLN A 93 2.38 -8.63 4.62
CA GLN A 93 1.95 -9.05 5.95
C GLN A 93 2.76 -8.38 7.06
N GLU A 94 4.09 -8.32 6.91
CA GLU A 94 4.96 -7.65 7.88
C GLU A 94 4.65 -6.15 7.99
N TRP A 95 4.50 -5.46 6.84
CA TRP A 95 4.10 -4.04 6.82
C TRP A 95 2.76 -3.83 7.56
N ASN A 96 1.74 -4.60 7.20
CA ASN A 96 0.40 -4.46 7.77
C ASN A 96 0.41 -4.74 9.28
N SER A 97 1.20 -5.72 9.72
CA SER A 97 1.35 -6.02 11.15
C SER A 97 1.97 -4.86 11.92
N LYS A 98 3.02 -4.21 11.38
CA LYS A 98 3.66 -3.07 12.03
C LYS A 98 2.72 -1.86 12.11
N ILE A 99 1.99 -1.56 11.03
CA ILE A 99 0.98 -0.49 10.99
C ILE A 99 -0.12 -0.74 12.03
N ARG A 100 -0.68 -1.95 12.09
CA ARG A 100 -1.74 -2.30 13.05
C ARG A 100 -1.25 -2.13 14.49
N ALA A 101 -0.06 -2.65 14.82
CA ALA A 101 0.53 -2.50 16.15
C ALA A 101 0.73 -1.04 16.53
N PHE A 102 1.14 -0.17 15.60
CA PHE A 102 1.25 1.26 15.85
C PHE A 102 -0.11 1.92 16.06
N ASN A 103 -1.10 1.61 15.20
CA ASN A 103 -2.45 2.17 15.32
C ASN A 103 -3.13 1.77 16.63
N ASP A 104 -2.95 0.52 17.08
CA ASP A 104 -3.48 0.03 18.35
C ASP A 104 -2.87 0.77 19.56
N ASP A 105 -1.62 1.23 19.43
CA ASP A 105 -0.88 1.97 20.46
C ASP A 105 -1.00 3.50 20.32
N LEU A 106 -1.59 3.99 19.23
CA LEU A 106 -1.56 5.40 18.83
C LEU A 106 -2.22 6.31 19.86
N GLU A 107 -3.34 5.91 20.45
CA GLU A 107 -4.02 6.73 21.47
C GLU A 107 -3.19 6.85 22.76
N ARG A 108 -2.49 5.79 23.17
CA ARG A 108 -1.55 5.87 24.30
C ARG A 108 -0.41 6.82 23.98
N ILE A 109 0.22 6.67 22.79
CA ILE A 109 1.32 7.52 22.33
C ILE A 109 0.92 9.01 22.35
N LYS A 110 -0.30 9.34 21.90
CA LYS A 110 -0.84 10.70 21.95
C LYS A 110 -1.03 11.22 23.37
N GLN A 111 -1.64 10.42 24.25
CA GLN A 111 -1.93 10.81 25.63
C GLN A 111 -0.66 11.05 26.44
N GLU A 112 0.34 10.17 26.26
CA GLU A 112 1.62 10.23 26.96
C GLU A 112 2.61 11.20 26.31
N LYS A 113 2.29 11.73 25.12
CA LYS A 113 3.19 12.56 24.29
C LYS A 113 4.52 11.85 24.03
N ASP A 114 4.46 10.56 23.73
CA ASP A 114 5.61 9.68 23.54
C ASP A 114 6.25 9.89 22.15
N GLU A 115 6.97 11.00 22.00
CA GLU A 115 7.66 11.38 20.77
C GLU A 115 8.68 10.32 20.34
N GLN A 116 9.33 9.68 21.32
CA GLN A 116 10.33 8.66 21.05
C GLN A 116 9.70 7.42 20.40
N LYS A 117 8.54 6.97 20.86
CA LYS A 117 7.83 5.84 20.27
C LYS A 117 7.38 6.15 18.84
N ALA A 118 6.86 7.35 18.58
CA ALA A 118 6.46 7.78 17.24
C ALA A 118 7.66 7.84 16.28
N GLN A 119 8.79 8.41 16.73
CA GLN A 119 10.02 8.48 15.94
C GLN A 119 10.61 7.08 15.68
N SER A 120 10.64 6.21 16.69
CA SER A 120 11.15 4.83 16.56
C SER A 120 10.36 4.04 15.52
N PHE A 121 9.03 4.18 15.53
CA PHE A 121 8.18 3.57 14.52
C PHE A 121 8.50 4.07 13.11
N TYR A 122 8.67 5.38 12.93
CA TYR A 122 9.06 5.94 11.64
C TYR A 122 10.40 5.37 11.16
N ASP A 123 11.42 5.36 12.03
CA ASP A 123 12.75 4.85 11.68
C ASP A 123 12.72 3.36 11.32
N GLU A 124 11.98 2.55 12.10
CA GLU A 124 11.77 1.13 11.81
C GLU A 124 11.14 0.90 10.43
N MET A 125 10.11 1.68 10.09
CA MET A 125 9.41 1.57 8.81
C MET A 125 10.29 2.04 7.64
N ILE A 126 11.12 3.07 7.84
CA ILE A 126 12.10 3.52 6.85
C ILE A 126 13.19 2.47 6.61
N GLU A 127 13.69 1.82 7.66
CA GLU A 127 14.64 0.72 7.51
C GLU A 127 14.00 -0.47 6.77
N PHE A 128 12.75 -0.79 7.10
CA PHE A 128 12.00 -1.88 6.45
C PHE A 128 11.88 -1.69 4.93
N ILE A 129 11.67 -0.45 4.46
CA ILE A 129 11.62 -0.15 3.01
C ILE A 129 13.02 0.02 2.37
N ARG A 130 14.04 0.43 3.14
CA ARG A 130 15.39 0.65 2.58
C ARG A 130 16.21 -0.63 2.46
N LYS A 131 15.86 -1.69 3.20
CA LYS A 131 16.59 -2.97 3.13
C LYS A 131 16.60 -3.48 1.68
N PRO A 132 17.79 -3.68 1.07
CA PRO A 132 17.87 -4.35 -0.22
C PRO A 132 17.31 -5.76 -0.01
N LYS A 133 16.24 -6.06 -0.74
CA LYS A 133 15.63 -7.38 -0.71
C LYS A 133 16.38 -8.19 -1.76
N GLY A 134 17.14 -9.17 -1.27
CA GLY A 134 18.09 -9.97 -2.06
C GLY A 134 17.44 -10.74 -3.20
#